data_AF-A0A6P2T4B5-F1
#
_entry.id   AF-A0A6P2T4B5-F1
#
_cell.length_a   1.000
_cell.length_b   1.000
_cell.length_c   1.000
_cell.angle_alpha   90.00
_cell.angle_beta   90.00
_cell.angle_gamma   90.00
#
_symmetry.space_group_name_H-M   'P 1'
#
loop_
_entity.id
_entity.type
_entity.pdbx_description
1 polymer ?
#
loop_
_entity_poly.entity_id
_entity_poly.type
_entity_poly.pdbx_seq_one_letter_code
_entity_poly.pdbx_strand_id
1 'polypeptide(L)'
;MHCVSIEHKLGIKASPTAVLQYGDHGGAIGYLVGEENRGLEYMFIMMNAARFGVGMQGIGVADRAYQKAAEFAKERVQSRPVDGSAKQSVTIIHHPDVRRMLGTMRALTEGARALAYVAAAHSDIAHRHSDEATRARHQAIYEYLVPVVKGWSTEMVNDVASLGVQVHGGMGFIEETGAAQYYRDARILAIYEGTTAIQANDLVGRKTMRDGGAVAKALIAEIGETVAALGKLDSAAAASVKAQLEKGAKALSSVVDYVVANVKQDPNAVFAGSVPYLKLAGVVLCGWQMGRALVAAHANRASDPAFFDAKIAIAQCYAEHVLVQAGAFEASIVGTKGNEGVLALTEDQF
;
A
#
# COMPACT_ATOMS: atom_id res chain seq x y z
N MET A 1 26.19 6.21 -27.14
CA MET A 1 25.56 6.33 -25.81
C MET A 1 26.64 6.08 -24.76
N HIS A 2 26.79 6.96 -23.78
CA HIS A 2 27.71 6.74 -22.65
C HIS A 2 27.13 7.34 -21.33
N CYS A 3 27.61 6.83 -20.20
CA CYS A 3 27.28 7.34 -18.87
C CYS A 3 28.21 8.51 -18.51
N VAL A 4 27.64 9.67 -18.22
CA VAL A 4 28.40 10.90 -17.92
C VAL A 4 28.72 11.02 -16.44
N SER A 5 27.76 10.66 -15.58
CA SER A 5 27.89 10.73 -14.13
C SER A 5 26.96 9.73 -13.43
N ILE A 6 27.23 9.48 -12.15
CA ILE A 6 26.39 8.66 -11.27
C ILE A 6 25.97 9.49 -10.06
N GLU A 7 24.69 9.45 -9.73
CA GLU A 7 24.10 10.24 -8.65
C GLU A 7 24.41 9.69 -7.26
N HIS A 8 24.73 10.59 -6.32
CA HIS A 8 24.87 10.30 -4.89
C HIS A 8 23.49 10.29 -4.22
N LYS A 9 22.99 9.10 -3.90
CA LYS A 9 21.64 8.90 -3.38
C LYS A 9 21.59 8.66 -1.87
N LEU A 10 20.45 8.98 -1.28
CA LEU A 10 20.09 8.63 0.11
C LEU A 10 20.14 7.12 0.37
N GLY A 11 19.51 6.34 -0.50
CA GLY A 11 19.39 4.88 -0.43
C GLY A 11 19.66 4.22 -1.77
N ILE A 12 19.47 2.90 -1.84
CA ILE A 12 19.67 2.04 -3.02
C ILE A 12 21.00 2.32 -3.73
N LYS A 13 22.06 2.57 -2.94
CA LYS A 13 23.35 3.09 -3.42
C LYS A 13 24.03 2.17 -4.44
N ALA A 14 23.78 0.86 -4.34
CA ALA A 14 24.30 -0.14 -5.28
C ALA A 14 23.64 -0.11 -6.66
N SER A 15 22.47 0.54 -6.82
CA SER A 15 21.84 0.76 -8.11
C SER A 15 22.41 2.05 -8.73
N PRO A 16 23.22 1.99 -9.81
CA PRO A 16 23.75 3.19 -10.44
C PRO A 16 22.59 3.97 -11.08
N THR A 17 22.43 5.23 -10.68
CA THR A 17 21.49 6.16 -11.29
C THR A 17 22.32 7.15 -12.06
N ALA A 18 22.17 7.17 -13.38
CA ALA A 18 23.14 7.79 -14.26
C ALA A 18 22.53 8.89 -15.13
N VAL A 19 23.34 9.92 -15.41
CA VAL A 19 23.10 10.83 -16.53
C VAL A 19 23.63 10.15 -17.79
N LEU A 20 22.74 9.93 -18.76
CA LEU A 20 23.05 9.24 -20.01
C LEU A 20 23.08 10.24 -21.15
N GLN A 21 24.15 10.22 -21.94
CA GLN A 21 24.29 11.07 -23.12
C GLN A 21 24.18 10.25 -24.41
N TYR A 22 23.33 10.75 -25.31
CA TYR A 22 23.06 10.21 -26.63
C TYR A 22 23.39 11.29 -27.66
N GLY A 23 24.17 10.98 -28.70
CA GLY A 23 24.37 11.90 -29.83
C GLY A 23 25.80 12.41 -30.04
N ASP A 24 26.63 12.46 -28.99
CA ASP A 24 28.03 12.92 -29.12
C ASP A 24 28.90 11.94 -29.92
N HIS A 25 29.96 12.48 -30.54
CA HIS A 25 30.97 11.73 -31.32
C HIS A 25 30.38 10.85 -32.45
N GLY A 26 29.43 11.38 -33.22
CA GLY A 26 28.88 10.70 -34.41
C GLY A 26 27.52 10.04 -34.20
N GLY A 27 26.86 10.29 -33.06
CA GLY A 27 25.45 9.92 -32.86
C GLY A 27 25.21 8.72 -31.94
N ALA A 28 23.94 8.43 -31.71
CA ALA A 28 23.49 7.15 -31.17
C ALA A 28 22.52 6.52 -32.19
N ILE A 29 22.77 5.27 -32.58
CA ILE A 29 21.86 4.53 -33.47
C ILE A 29 20.60 4.18 -32.67
N GLY A 30 19.45 4.63 -33.12
CA GLY A 30 18.14 4.27 -32.59
C GLY A 30 17.34 3.46 -33.60
N TYR A 31 16.54 2.51 -33.10
CA TYR A 31 15.58 1.76 -33.91
C TYR A 31 14.18 2.05 -33.39
N LEU A 32 13.24 2.29 -34.30
CA LEU A 32 11.84 2.49 -33.94
C LEU A 32 11.25 1.18 -33.38
N VAL A 33 10.64 1.27 -32.21
CA VAL A 33 9.88 0.16 -31.60
C VAL A 33 8.40 0.40 -31.88
N GLY A 34 7.77 -0.50 -32.65
CA GLY A 34 6.39 -0.36 -33.08
C GLY A 34 6.19 0.72 -34.13
N GLU A 35 5.11 1.48 -34.02
CA GLU A 35 4.70 2.52 -34.97
C GLU A 35 5.27 3.90 -34.63
N GLU A 36 5.45 4.71 -35.67
CA GLU A 36 5.93 6.08 -35.54
C GLU A 36 4.95 6.92 -34.70
N ASN A 37 5.47 7.79 -33.84
CA ASN A 37 4.69 8.70 -32.98
C ASN A 37 3.79 8.02 -31.91
N ARG A 38 3.99 6.72 -31.64
CA ARG A 38 3.23 5.94 -30.63
C ARG A 38 4.03 5.59 -29.36
N GLY A 39 5.19 6.21 -29.15
CA GLY A 39 6.14 5.84 -28.09
C GLY A 39 5.57 5.84 -26.66
N LEU A 40 4.73 6.82 -26.31
CA LEU A 40 4.11 6.87 -24.98
C LEU A 40 3.20 5.66 -24.70
N GLU A 41 2.43 5.22 -25.70
CA GLU A 41 1.53 4.09 -25.56
C GLU A 41 2.30 2.80 -25.29
N TYR A 42 3.36 2.54 -26.05
CA TYR A 42 4.23 1.39 -25.83
C TYR A 42 4.94 1.45 -24.48
N MET A 43 5.36 2.64 -24.04
CA MET A 43 5.95 2.82 -22.71
C MET A 43 4.94 2.53 -21.58
N PHE A 44 3.67 2.90 -21.75
CA PHE A 44 2.63 2.65 -20.73
C PHE A 44 2.35 1.16 -20.50
N ILE A 45 2.52 0.31 -21.52
CA ILE A 45 2.45 -1.16 -21.37
C ILE A 45 3.46 -1.62 -20.32
N MET A 46 4.70 -1.12 -20.42
CA MET A 46 5.76 -1.48 -19.47
C MET A 46 5.63 -0.80 -18.13
N MET A 47 5.01 0.38 -18.10
CA MET A 47 4.81 1.16 -16.89
C MET A 47 3.91 0.44 -15.87
N ASN A 48 2.86 -0.28 -16.31
CA ASN A 48 2.02 -1.04 -15.38
C ASN A 48 2.81 -2.16 -14.66
N ALA A 49 3.62 -2.92 -15.42
CA ALA A 49 4.49 -3.94 -14.85
C ALA A 49 5.55 -3.34 -13.92
N ALA A 50 6.17 -2.21 -14.32
CA ALA A 50 7.16 -1.50 -13.51
C ALA A 50 6.55 -0.99 -12.20
N ARG A 51 5.37 -0.35 -12.25
CA ARG A 51 4.64 0.13 -11.05
C ARG A 51 4.26 -1.00 -10.11
N PHE A 52 3.75 -2.11 -10.65
CA PHE A 52 3.47 -3.28 -9.84
C PHE A 52 4.74 -3.82 -9.18
N GLY A 53 5.84 -3.92 -9.94
CA GLY A 53 7.16 -4.34 -9.43
C GLY A 53 7.69 -3.45 -8.32
N VAL A 54 7.54 -2.12 -8.44
CA VAL A 54 7.90 -1.16 -7.40
C VAL A 54 7.02 -1.31 -6.15
N GLY A 55 5.72 -1.57 -6.32
CA GLY A 55 4.84 -1.93 -5.19
C GLY A 55 5.34 -3.17 -4.45
N MET A 56 5.73 -4.22 -5.20
CA MET A 56 6.32 -5.45 -4.63
C MET A 56 7.66 -5.20 -3.92
N GLN A 57 8.49 -4.29 -4.41
CA GLN A 57 9.71 -3.87 -3.71
C GLN A 57 9.38 -3.23 -2.35
N GLY A 58 8.36 -2.37 -2.28
CA GLY A 58 7.88 -1.80 -1.02
C GLY A 58 7.46 -2.87 -0.02
N ILE A 59 6.68 -3.86 -0.48
CA ILE A 59 6.26 -5.00 0.36
C ILE A 59 7.47 -5.82 0.82
N GLY A 60 8.45 -6.06 -0.06
CA GLY A 60 9.66 -6.81 0.27
C GLY A 60 10.54 -6.11 1.32
N VAL A 61 10.75 -4.80 1.18
CA VAL A 61 11.49 -3.99 2.16
C VAL A 61 10.74 -3.94 3.50
N ALA A 62 9.41 -3.75 3.47
CA ALA A 62 8.58 -3.75 4.68
C ALA A 62 8.69 -5.09 5.45
N ASP A 63 8.63 -6.21 4.74
CA ASP A 63 8.75 -7.54 5.34
C ASP A 63 10.12 -7.75 5.98
N ARG A 64 11.19 -7.35 5.31
CA ARG A 64 12.54 -7.51 5.86
C ARG A 64 12.77 -6.58 7.07
N ALA A 65 12.26 -5.35 7.03
CA ALA A 65 12.29 -4.45 8.17
C ALA A 65 11.54 -5.04 9.38
N TYR A 66 10.36 -5.63 9.16
CA TYR A 66 9.59 -6.35 10.18
C TYR A 66 10.36 -7.51 10.79
N GLN A 67 10.89 -8.42 9.96
CA GLN A 67 11.63 -9.58 10.43
C GLN A 67 12.80 -9.18 11.33
N LYS A 68 13.59 -8.19 10.88
CA LYS A 68 14.73 -7.70 11.64
C LYS A 68 14.34 -7.05 12.96
N ALA A 69 13.28 -6.24 12.97
CA ALA A 69 12.75 -5.63 14.19
C ALA A 69 12.20 -6.69 15.16
N ALA A 70 11.52 -7.71 14.66
CA ALA A 70 10.98 -8.80 15.46
C ALA A 70 12.09 -9.69 16.06
N GLU A 71 13.15 -9.97 15.30
CA GLU A 71 14.36 -10.66 15.78
C GLU A 71 15.01 -9.87 16.92
N PHE A 72 15.30 -8.58 16.70
CA PHE A 72 15.90 -7.73 17.72
C PHE A 72 15.04 -7.65 19.00
N ALA A 73 13.72 -7.51 18.85
CA ALA A 73 12.81 -7.39 19.97
C ALA A 73 12.74 -8.65 20.85
N LYS A 74 12.99 -9.83 20.27
CA LYS A 74 13.02 -11.11 20.99
C LYS A 74 14.28 -11.30 21.83
N GLU A 75 15.38 -10.61 21.49
CA GLU A 75 16.68 -10.77 22.16
C GLU A 75 16.99 -9.63 23.12
N ARG A 76 16.56 -8.40 22.82
CA ARG A 76 16.90 -7.22 23.60
C ARG A 76 16.18 -7.23 24.95
N VAL A 77 16.90 -7.47 26.05
CA VAL A 77 16.40 -7.34 27.43
C VAL A 77 16.45 -5.88 27.89
N GLN A 78 15.31 -5.32 28.29
CA GLN A 78 15.25 -3.96 28.84
C GLN A 78 13.94 -3.75 29.61
N SER A 79 14.06 -3.18 30.82
CA SER A 79 12.95 -2.83 31.72
C SER A 79 12.06 -3.99 32.17
N ARG A 80 11.36 -3.79 33.29
CA ARG A 80 10.36 -4.73 33.82
C ARG A 80 9.04 -4.58 33.05
N PRO A 81 8.23 -5.64 32.93
CA PRO A 81 6.93 -5.55 32.29
C PRO A 81 5.97 -4.67 33.13
N VAL A 82 5.13 -3.90 32.44
CA VAL A 82 4.22 -2.91 33.05
C VAL A 82 3.07 -3.54 33.84
N ASP A 83 2.75 -4.80 33.56
CA ASP A 83 1.72 -5.58 34.27
C ASP A 83 2.23 -6.21 35.57
N GLY A 84 3.53 -6.06 35.89
CA GLY A 84 4.14 -6.64 37.08
C GLY A 84 4.35 -8.16 37.02
N SER A 85 4.13 -8.80 35.87
CA SER A 85 4.26 -10.26 35.69
C SER A 85 5.67 -10.80 36.00
N ALA A 86 6.70 -9.96 35.94
CA ALA A 86 8.07 -10.31 36.31
C ALA A 86 8.74 -9.21 37.15
N LYS A 87 9.54 -9.63 38.15
CA LYS A 87 10.36 -8.73 38.98
C LYS A 87 11.70 -8.37 38.32
N GLN A 88 12.07 -9.05 37.24
CA GLN A 88 13.31 -8.82 36.48
C GLN A 88 12.98 -8.17 35.13
N SER A 89 14.00 -7.62 34.47
CA SER A 89 13.84 -7.10 33.12
C SER A 89 13.51 -8.24 32.15
N VAL A 90 12.67 -7.96 31.17
CA VAL A 90 12.24 -8.90 30.13
C VAL A 90 12.71 -8.44 28.76
N THR A 91 12.64 -9.32 27.75
CA THR A 91 12.88 -8.91 26.37
C THR A 91 11.80 -7.94 25.90
N ILE A 92 12.16 -6.98 25.05
CA ILE A 92 11.28 -5.86 24.75
C ILE A 92 9.99 -6.27 24.02
N ILE A 93 9.96 -7.46 23.38
CA ILE A 93 8.75 -8.04 22.79
C ILE A 93 7.63 -8.29 23.82
N HIS A 94 7.92 -8.29 25.12
CA HIS A 94 6.91 -8.39 26.18
C HIS A 94 6.24 -7.04 26.50
N HIS A 95 6.76 -5.92 25.98
CA HIS A 95 6.17 -4.60 26.22
C HIS A 95 5.01 -4.32 25.25
N PRO A 96 3.85 -3.81 25.74
CA PRO A 96 2.67 -3.61 24.91
C PRO A 96 2.89 -2.74 23.66
N ASP A 97 3.63 -1.64 23.78
CA ASP A 97 3.85 -0.76 22.63
C ASP A 97 4.77 -1.39 21.57
N VAL A 98 5.78 -2.16 21.99
CA VAL A 98 6.61 -2.93 21.04
C VAL A 98 5.76 -3.97 20.30
N ARG A 99 4.84 -4.64 21.00
CA ARG A 99 3.87 -5.55 20.37
C ARG A 99 2.94 -4.83 19.39
N ARG A 100 2.45 -3.64 19.75
CA ARG A 100 1.63 -2.80 18.85
C ARG A 100 2.42 -2.42 17.60
N MET A 101 3.68 -1.98 17.73
CA MET A 101 4.54 -1.63 16.60
C MET A 101 4.77 -2.85 15.69
N LEU A 102 5.21 -3.98 16.25
CA LEU A 102 5.44 -5.21 15.47
C LEU A 102 4.16 -5.75 14.83
N GLY A 103 3.03 -5.68 15.54
CA GLY A 103 1.71 -6.03 15.03
C GLY A 103 1.31 -5.16 13.85
N THR A 104 1.50 -3.84 13.96
CA THR A 104 1.24 -2.87 12.89
C THR A 104 2.11 -3.16 11.66
N MET A 105 3.43 -3.33 11.84
CA MET A 105 4.36 -3.65 10.77
C MET A 105 3.94 -4.91 10.01
N ARG A 106 3.60 -5.97 10.74
CA ARG A 106 3.17 -7.24 10.17
C ARG A 106 1.80 -7.13 9.49
N ALA A 107 0.83 -6.48 10.11
CA ALA A 107 -0.52 -6.31 9.57
C ALA A 107 -0.51 -5.55 8.25
N LEU A 108 0.22 -4.43 8.19
CA LEU A 108 0.40 -3.65 6.97
C LEU A 108 1.06 -4.49 5.87
N THR A 109 2.18 -5.14 6.17
CA THR A 109 2.94 -5.94 5.21
C THR A 109 2.14 -7.13 4.66
N GLU A 110 1.48 -7.89 5.54
CA GLU A 110 0.68 -9.05 5.13
C GLU A 110 -0.55 -8.64 4.29
N GLY A 111 -1.20 -7.53 4.66
CA GLY A 111 -2.34 -6.99 3.91
C GLY A 111 -1.96 -6.57 2.49
N ALA A 112 -0.87 -5.81 2.33
CA ALA A 112 -0.40 -5.40 1.01
C ALA A 112 0.10 -6.59 0.17
N ARG A 113 0.79 -7.56 0.79
CA ARG A 113 1.19 -8.80 0.09
C ARG A 113 -0.02 -9.54 -0.46
N ALA A 114 -1.06 -9.71 0.35
CA ALA A 114 -2.27 -10.39 -0.09
C ALA A 114 -2.98 -9.62 -1.23
N LEU A 115 -3.07 -8.29 -1.14
CA LEU A 115 -3.66 -7.47 -2.20
C LEU A 115 -2.86 -7.55 -3.50
N ALA A 116 -1.52 -7.54 -3.42
CA ALA A 116 -0.66 -7.67 -4.59
C ALA A 116 -0.81 -9.03 -5.27
N TYR A 117 -0.96 -10.12 -4.49
CA TYR A 117 -1.24 -11.44 -5.05
C TYR A 117 -2.62 -11.54 -5.71
N VAL A 118 -3.64 -10.89 -5.16
CA VAL A 118 -4.95 -10.78 -5.81
C VAL A 118 -4.82 -10.02 -7.14
N ALA A 119 -4.13 -8.88 -7.16
CA ALA A 119 -3.88 -8.14 -8.38
C ALA A 119 -3.11 -8.97 -9.42
N ALA A 120 -2.09 -9.72 -9.00
CA ALA A 120 -1.36 -10.64 -9.89
C ALA A 120 -2.28 -11.73 -10.48
N ALA A 121 -3.18 -12.31 -9.67
CA ALA A 121 -4.15 -13.29 -10.16
C ALA A 121 -5.12 -12.68 -11.19
N HIS A 122 -5.58 -11.44 -10.98
CA HIS A 122 -6.37 -10.73 -11.99
C HIS A 122 -5.58 -10.49 -13.28
N SER A 123 -4.28 -10.16 -13.18
CA SER A 123 -3.40 -10.05 -14.34
C SER A 123 -3.31 -11.38 -15.11
N ASP A 124 -3.08 -12.50 -14.44
CA ASP A 124 -2.99 -13.81 -15.11
C ASP A 124 -4.29 -14.17 -15.85
N ILE A 125 -5.44 -13.96 -15.21
CA ILE A 125 -6.75 -14.20 -15.83
C ILE A 125 -6.95 -13.26 -17.03
N ALA A 126 -6.59 -11.98 -16.90
CA ALA A 126 -6.68 -10.99 -17.97
C ALA A 126 -5.87 -11.37 -19.22
N HIS A 127 -4.74 -12.07 -19.06
CA HIS A 127 -3.87 -12.47 -20.17
C HIS A 127 -4.18 -13.87 -20.72
N ARG A 128 -4.74 -14.78 -19.91
CA ARG A 128 -4.78 -16.22 -20.23
C ARG A 128 -6.18 -16.80 -20.35
N HIS A 129 -7.22 -16.14 -19.84
CA HIS A 129 -8.57 -16.71 -19.88
C HIS A 129 -9.07 -16.85 -21.33
N SER A 130 -9.82 -17.91 -21.64
CA SER A 130 -10.28 -18.19 -23.02
C SER A 130 -11.35 -17.19 -23.49
N ASP A 131 -12.26 -16.80 -22.60
CA ASP A 131 -13.32 -15.82 -22.86
C ASP A 131 -12.82 -14.36 -22.79
N GLU A 132 -13.15 -13.57 -23.83
CA GLU A 132 -12.72 -12.18 -24.00
C GLU A 132 -13.35 -11.22 -22.98
N ALA A 133 -14.64 -11.38 -22.70
CA ALA A 133 -15.34 -10.53 -21.74
C ALA A 133 -14.75 -10.71 -20.32
N THR A 134 -14.42 -11.95 -19.97
CA THR A 134 -13.72 -12.28 -18.72
C THR A 134 -12.33 -11.65 -18.69
N ARG A 135 -11.54 -11.75 -19.78
CA ARG A 135 -10.24 -11.06 -19.85
C ARG A 135 -10.38 -9.54 -19.63
N ALA A 136 -11.33 -8.90 -20.31
CA ALA A 136 -11.54 -7.46 -20.22
C ALA A 136 -11.94 -7.01 -18.80
N ARG A 137 -12.83 -7.76 -18.13
CA ARG A 137 -13.22 -7.51 -16.74
C ARG A 137 -12.01 -7.59 -15.80
N HIS A 138 -11.23 -8.67 -15.90
CA HIS A 138 -10.08 -8.88 -15.02
C HIS A 138 -8.95 -7.88 -15.32
N GLN A 139 -8.78 -7.46 -16.57
CA GLN A 139 -7.86 -6.38 -16.95
C GLN A 139 -8.25 -5.07 -16.27
N ALA A 140 -9.54 -4.70 -16.29
CA ALA A 140 -10.01 -3.47 -15.65
C ALA A 140 -9.78 -3.47 -14.12
N ILE A 141 -10.01 -4.62 -13.46
CA ILE A 141 -9.72 -4.79 -12.03
C ILE A 141 -8.21 -4.68 -11.77
N TYR A 142 -7.38 -5.40 -12.53
CA TYR A 142 -5.92 -5.32 -12.39
C TYR A 142 -5.43 -3.89 -12.53
N GLU A 143 -5.89 -3.18 -13.56
CA GLU A 143 -5.53 -1.79 -13.82
C GLU A 143 -5.95 -0.82 -12.71
N TYR A 144 -7.09 -1.06 -12.06
CA TYR A 144 -7.50 -0.30 -10.88
C TYR A 144 -6.58 -0.58 -9.68
N LEU A 145 -6.18 -1.83 -9.50
CA LEU A 145 -5.33 -2.26 -8.38
C LEU A 145 -3.87 -1.83 -8.53
N VAL A 146 -3.32 -1.71 -9.75
CA VAL A 146 -1.91 -1.32 -9.96
C VAL A 146 -1.51 -0.02 -9.25
N PRO A 147 -2.20 1.13 -9.45
CA PRO A 147 -1.83 2.36 -8.76
C PRO A 147 -2.02 2.25 -7.25
N VAL A 148 -2.97 1.45 -6.75
CA VAL A 148 -3.12 1.18 -5.32
C VAL A 148 -1.94 0.36 -4.79
N VAL A 149 -1.58 -0.74 -5.45
CA VAL A 149 -0.44 -1.59 -5.06
C VAL A 149 0.86 -0.79 -5.06
N LYS A 150 1.12 0.02 -6.10
CA LYS A 150 2.29 0.92 -6.13
C LYS A 150 2.18 1.98 -5.05
N GLY A 151 1.15 2.82 -5.11
CA GLY A 151 1.01 4.01 -4.27
C GLY A 151 0.93 3.71 -2.78
N TRP A 152 0.03 2.81 -2.37
CA TRP A 152 -0.14 2.45 -0.97
C TRP A 152 1.08 1.71 -0.40
N SER A 153 1.58 0.67 -1.08
CA SER A 153 2.68 -0.13 -0.53
C SER A 153 3.97 0.68 -0.40
N THR A 154 4.21 1.61 -1.33
CA THR A 154 5.41 2.46 -1.29
C THR A 154 5.32 3.63 -0.31
N GLU A 155 4.12 4.06 0.08
CA GLU A 155 3.93 4.97 1.21
C GLU A 155 4.07 4.20 2.53
N MET A 156 3.31 3.11 2.68
CA MET A 156 3.29 2.25 3.87
C MET A 156 4.68 1.78 4.30
N VAL A 157 5.54 1.39 3.34
CA VAL A 157 6.88 0.91 3.67
C VAL A 157 7.73 1.96 4.39
N ASN A 158 7.50 3.27 4.19
CA ASN A 158 8.19 4.30 4.96
C ASN A 158 7.78 4.23 6.44
N ASP A 159 6.49 4.06 6.72
CA ASP A 159 5.98 3.91 8.08
C ASP A 159 6.48 2.60 8.72
N VAL A 160 6.43 1.49 7.99
CA VAL A 160 6.92 0.19 8.47
C VAL A 160 8.42 0.24 8.75
N ALA A 161 9.23 0.77 7.84
CA ALA A 161 10.67 0.89 8.05
C ALA A 161 11.01 1.86 9.20
N SER A 162 10.24 2.95 9.35
CA SER A 162 10.37 3.88 10.47
C SER A 162 10.07 3.20 11.82
N LEU A 163 8.97 2.42 11.91
CA LEU A 163 8.68 1.59 13.08
C LEU A 163 9.80 0.56 13.33
N GLY A 164 10.38 0.00 12.26
CA GLY A 164 11.52 -0.90 12.35
C GLY A 164 12.72 -0.24 13.02
N VAL A 165 13.05 1.00 12.64
CA VAL A 165 14.07 1.81 13.33
C VAL A 165 13.68 2.06 14.79
N GLN A 166 12.42 2.45 15.05
CA GLN A 166 11.92 2.75 16.39
C GLN A 166 12.03 1.55 17.35
N VAL A 167 11.73 0.32 16.89
CA VAL A 167 11.84 -0.91 17.70
C VAL A 167 13.28 -1.17 18.15
N HIS A 168 14.28 -0.76 17.36
CA HIS A 168 15.69 -0.89 17.72
C HIS A 168 16.16 0.20 18.71
N GLY A 169 15.33 1.21 19.00
CA GLY A 169 15.71 2.36 19.82
C GLY A 169 16.91 3.11 19.23
N GLY A 170 17.84 3.57 20.07
CA GLY A 170 19.05 4.26 19.59
C GLY A 170 19.89 3.45 18.61
N MET A 171 19.88 2.11 18.74
CA MET A 171 20.58 1.22 17.81
C MET A 171 19.97 1.27 16.40
N GLY A 172 18.69 1.60 16.27
CA GLY A 172 18.04 1.74 14.96
C GLY A 172 18.63 2.84 14.10
N PHE A 173 19.29 3.83 14.72
CA PHE A 173 19.94 4.94 14.04
C PHE A 173 21.42 4.67 13.68
N ILE A 174 21.94 3.50 14.05
CA ILE A 174 23.31 3.08 13.80
C ILE A 174 23.34 2.21 12.53
N GLU A 175 24.10 2.63 11.51
CA GLU A 175 24.12 1.99 10.18
C GLU A 175 24.55 0.52 10.23
N GLU A 176 25.49 0.17 11.11
CA GLU A 176 25.99 -1.19 11.31
C GLU A 176 24.91 -2.16 11.77
N THR A 177 23.83 -1.67 12.38
CA THR A 177 22.69 -2.52 12.69
C THR A 177 21.96 -2.95 11.44
N GLY A 178 21.98 -2.16 10.37
CA GLY A 178 21.24 -2.38 9.13
C GLY A 178 19.75 -2.01 9.18
N ALA A 179 19.21 -1.54 10.31
CA ALA A 179 17.82 -1.09 10.37
C ALA A 179 17.60 0.21 9.59
N ALA A 180 18.53 1.16 9.72
CA ALA A 180 18.50 2.46 9.02
C ALA A 180 18.50 2.32 7.49
N GLN A 181 19.14 1.28 6.95
CA GLN A 181 19.19 1.04 5.51
C GLN A 181 17.78 0.86 4.91
N TYR A 182 16.92 0.06 5.54
CA TYR A 182 15.57 -0.16 5.01
C TYR A 182 14.76 1.14 4.94
N TYR A 183 14.93 2.04 5.91
CA TYR A 183 14.25 3.33 5.89
C TYR A 183 14.77 4.23 4.75
N ARG A 184 16.08 4.30 4.54
CA ARG A 184 16.67 5.07 3.42
C ARG A 184 16.29 4.49 2.05
N ASP A 185 16.31 3.16 1.92
CA ASP A 185 16.03 2.46 0.66
C ASP A 185 14.52 2.46 0.33
N ALA A 186 13.64 2.51 1.34
CA ALA A 186 12.19 2.64 1.17
C ALA A 186 11.78 3.98 0.50
N ARG A 187 12.51 5.06 0.80
CA ARG A 187 12.06 6.43 0.47
C ARG A 187 11.90 6.68 -1.03
N ILE A 188 12.77 6.10 -1.86
CA ILE A 188 12.73 6.29 -3.32
C ILE A 188 11.50 5.65 -3.97
N LEU A 189 10.92 4.64 -3.32
CA LEU A 189 9.83 3.84 -3.90
C LEU A 189 8.56 4.66 -4.15
N ALA A 190 8.29 5.63 -3.29
CA ALA A 190 7.17 6.57 -3.44
C ALA A 190 7.43 7.65 -4.52
N ILE A 191 8.65 7.74 -5.07
CA ILE A 191 9.09 8.82 -5.97
C ILE A 191 9.18 8.33 -7.41
N TYR A 192 10.01 7.31 -7.68
CA TYR A 192 10.23 6.84 -9.05
C TYR A 192 9.04 6.04 -9.61
N GLU A 193 9.06 5.76 -10.91
CA GLU A 193 7.97 5.09 -11.64
C GLU A 193 6.59 5.76 -11.43
N GLY A 194 6.62 7.09 -11.25
CA GLY A 194 5.48 7.94 -10.94
C GLY A 194 5.29 8.13 -9.44
N THR A 195 5.38 9.37 -8.97
CA THR A 195 5.21 9.73 -7.56
C THR A 195 3.84 9.30 -7.03
N THR A 196 3.66 9.28 -5.70
CA THR A 196 2.36 8.98 -5.07
C THR A 196 1.22 9.83 -5.64
N ALA A 197 1.45 11.13 -5.88
CA ALA A 197 0.47 12.01 -6.51
C ALA A 197 0.13 11.59 -7.95
N ILE A 198 1.11 11.14 -8.74
CA ILE A 198 0.85 10.61 -10.10
C ILE A 198 0.02 9.33 -10.06
N GLN A 199 0.27 8.42 -9.12
CA GLN A 199 -0.55 7.22 -8.95
C GLN A 199 -1.97 7.56 -8.49
N ALA A 200 -2.10 8.52 -7.58
CA ALA A 200 -3.38 9.00 -7.10
C ALA A 200 -4.21 9.68 -8.20
N ASN A 201 -3.55 10.50 -9.04
CA ASN A 201 -4.20 11.14 -10.17
C ASN A 201 -4.62 10.12 -11.25
N ASP A 202 -3.83 9.05 -11.45
CA ASP A 202 -4.23 7.90 -12.28
C ASP A 202 -5.48 7.22 -11.72
N LEU A 203 -5.50 6.95 -10.41
CA LEU A 203 -6.63 6.34 -9.72
C LEU A 203 -7.91 7.16 -9.87
N VAL A 204 -7.84 8.48 -9.60
CA VAL A 204 -8.97 9.41 -9.77
C VAL A 204 -9.40 9.47 -11.24
N GLY A 205 -8.52 9.94 -12.12
CA GLY A 205 -8.89 10.33 -13.47
C GLY A 205 -9.13 9.14 -14.40
N ARG A 206 -8.25 8.14 -14.39
CA ARG A 206 -8.31 7.04 -15.36
C ARG A 206 -8.99 5.79 -14.83
N LYS A 207 -8.84 5.49 -13.53
CA LYS A 207 -9.37 4.23 -12.96
C LYS A 207 -10.72 4.38 -12.26
N THR A 208 -11.15 5.60 -11.94
CA THR A 208 -12.45 5.86 -11.29
C THR A 208 -13.36 6.71 -12.17
N MET A 209 -12.87 7.82 -12.72
CA MET A 209 -13.73 8.70 -13.51
C MET A 209 -14.13 8.13 -14.86
N ARG A 210 -13.24 7.40 -15.53
CA ARG A 210 -13.44 6.91 -16.91
C ARG A 210 -14.62 5.93 -17.03
N ASP A 211 -14.85 5.11 -16.02
CA ASP A 211 -15.92 4.10 -15.98
C ASP A 211 -17.05 4.48 -15.00
N GLY A 212 -17.06 5.71 -14.48
CA GLY A 212 -18.03 6.16 -13.49
C GLY A 212 -17.95 5.41 -12.16
N GLY A 213 -16.79 4.85 -11.81
CA GLY A 213 -16.53 4.12 -10.58
C GLY A 213 -17.02 2.67 -10.61
N ALA A 214 -17.36 2.12 -11.78
CA ALA A 214 -17.92 0.78 -11.90
C ALA A 214 -17.00 -0.31 -11.34
N VAL A 215 -15.70 -0.29 -11.66
CA VAL A 215 -14.73 -1.26 -11.11
C VAL A 215 -14.60 -1.13 -9.60
N ALA A 216 -14.52 0.11 -9.08
CA ALA A 216 -14.44 0.35 -7.64
C ALA A 216 -15.68 -0.19 -6.91
N LYS A 217 -16.88 0.03 -7.46
CA LYS A 217 -18.15 -0.48 -6.93
C LYS A 217 -18.25 -2.01 -6.98
N ALA A 218 -17.72 -2.64 -8.04
CA ALA A 218 -17.63 -4.10 -8.11
C ALA A 218 -16.75 -4.67 -7.00
N LEU A 219 -15.57 -4.07 -6.76
CA LEU A 219 -14.70 -4.46 -5.65
C LEU A 219 -15.38 -4.26 -4.29
N ILE A 220 -16.09 -3.15 -4.09
CA ILE A 220 -16.86 -2.89 -2.85
C ILE A 220 -17.95 -3.95 -2.62
N ALA A 221 -18.58 -4.45 -3.69
CA ALA A 221 -19.54 -5.55 -3.57
C ALA A 221 -18.87 -6.84 -3.08
N GLU A 222 -17.67 -7.19 -3.58
CA GLU A 222 -16.89 -8.34 -3.10
C GLU A 222 -16.42 -8.17 -1.63
N ILE A 223 -16.18 -6.92 -1.20
CA ILE A 223 -15.97 -6.60 0.22
C ILE A 223 -17.23 -6.95 1.03
N GLY A 224 -18.42 -6.61 0.53
CA GLY A 224 -19.71 -6.94 1.13
C GLY A 224 -19.91 -8.45 1.31
N GLU A 225 -19.50 -9.26 0.34
CA GLU A 225 -19.52 -10.73 0.47
C GLU A 225 -18.62 -11.23 1.59
N THR A 226 -17.44 -10.62 1.73
CA THR A 226 -16.49 -10.94 2.81
C THR A 226 -17.03 -10.52 4.17
N VAL A 227 -17.65 -9.35 4.27
CA VAL A 227 -18.38 -8.89 5.47
C VAL A 227 -19.47 -9.89 5.87
N ALA A 228 -20.25 -10.38 4.91
CA ALA A 228 -21.27 -11.39 5.16
C ALA A 228 -20.67 -12.72 5.64
N ALA A 229 -19.54 -13.15 5.07
CA ALA A 229 -18.82 -14.34 5.51
C ALA A 229 -18.27 -14.20 6.95
N LEU A 230 -17.70 -13.04 7.28
CA LEU A 230 -17.23 -12.73 8.64
C LEU A 230 -18.38 -12.77 9.65
N GLY A 231 -19.57 -12.29 9.27
CA GLY A 231 -20.77 -12.31 10.12
C GLY A 231 -21.30 -13.71 10.46
N LYS A 232 -20.82 -14.76 9.78
CA LYS A 232 -21.15 -16.16 10.09
C LYS A 232 -20.19 -16.80 11.09
N LEU A 233 -19.11 -16.12 11.44
CA LEU A 233 -18.11 -16.62 12.38
C LEU A 233 -18.39 -16.11 13.79
N ASP A 234 -18.46 -17.01 14.75
CA ASP A 234 -18.57 -16.66 16.17
C ASP A 234 -17.17 -16.42 16.76
N SER A 235 -16.67 -15.19 16.60
CA SER A 235 -15.33 -14.78 17.05
C SER A 235 -15.26 -13.27 17.23
N ALA A 236 -14.66 -12.83 18.34
CA ALA A 236 -14.42 -11.40 18.60
C ALA A 236 -13.57 -10.74 17.50
N ALA A 237 -12.58 -11.47 16.98
CA ALA A 237 -11.76 -11.02 15.87
C ALA A 237 -12.61 -10.82 14.59
N ALA A 238 -13.48 -11.78 14.27
CA ALA A 238 -14.37 -11.67 13.12
C ALA A 238 -15.35 -10.49 13.25
N ALA A 239 -15.91 -10.29 14.45
CA ALA A 239 -16.80 -9.16 14.73
C ALA A 239 -16.08 -7.80 14.57
N SER A 240 -14.85 -7.68 15.09
CA SER A 240 -14.03 -6.48 14.97
C SER A 240 -13.69 -6.16 13.51
N VAL A 241 -13.19 -7.16 12.77
CA VAL A 241 -12.88 -7.01 11.33
C VAL A 241 -14.12 -6.67 10.52
N LYS A 242 -15.24 -7.35 10.75
CA LYS A 242 -16.52 -7.07 10.09
C LYS A 242 -16.93 -5.62 10.27
N ALA A 243 -17.00 -5.16 11.52
CA ALA A 243 -17.49 -3.81 11.83
C ALA A 243 -16.64 -2.70 11.21
N GLN A 244 -15.30 -2.86 11.21
CA GLN A 244 -14.41 -1.86 10.62
C GLN A 244 -14.38 -1.95 9.10
N LEU A 245 -14.51 -3.16 8.52
CA LEU A 245 -14.57 -3.35 7.07
C LEU A 245 -15.89 -2.80 6.47
N GLU A 246 -17.01 -2.92 7.18
CA GLU A 246 -18.27 -2.28 6.80
C GLU A 246 -18.14 -0.75 6.73
N LYS A 247 -17.51 -0.15 7.75
CA LYS A 247 -17.25 1.30 7.77
C LYS A 247 -16.29 1.70 6.66
N GLY A 248 -15.21 0.94 6.46
CA GLY A 248 -14.24 1.18 5.39
C GLY A 248 -14.85 1.08 3.99
N ALA A 249 -15.68 0.07 3.74
CA ALA A 249 -16.40 -0.09 2.47
C ALA A 249 -17.34 1.10 2.20
N LYS A 250 -18.07 1.56 3.23
CA LYS A 250 -18.92 2.75 3.13
C LYS A 250 -18.11 4.01 2.82
N ALA A 251 -16.99 4.22 3.53
CA ALA A 251 -16.08 5.34 3.30
C ALA A 251 -15.53 5.34 1.87
N LEU A 252 -15.08 4.18 1.37
CA LEU A 252 -14.59 4.03 0.01
C LEU A 252 -15.69 4.31 -1.03
N SER A 253 -16.91 3.81 -0.81
CA SER A 253 -18.06 4.09 -1.69
C SER A 253 -18.39 5.58 -1.74
N SER A 254 -18.44 6.23 -0.58
CA SER A 254 -18.70 7.67 -0.43
C SER A 254 -17.70 8.51 -1.21
N VAL A 255 -16.41 8.17 -1.12
CA VAL A 255 -15.36 8.86 -1.89
C VAL A 255 -15.46 8.59 -3.39
N VAL A 256 -15.75 7.36 -3.81
CA VAL A 256 -15.97 7.05 -5.23
C VAL A 256 -17.13 7.89 -5.79
N ASP A 257 -18.24 7.96 -5.06
CA ASP A 257 -19.40 8.76 -5.46
C ASP A 257 -19.07 10.26 -5.48
N TYR A 258 -18.32 10.76 -4.49
CA TYR A 258 -17.84 12.14 -4.45
C TYR A 258 -16.97 12.48 -5.67
N VAL A 259 -15.98 11.64 -5.99
CA VAL A 259 -15.09 11.85 -7.15
C VAL A 259 -15.91 11.91 -8.45
N VAL A 260 -16.79 10.92 -8.66
CA VAL A 260 -17.66 10.84 -9.85
C VAL A 260 -18.57 12.06 -9.98
N ALA A 261 -19.13 12.52 -8.86
CA ALA A 261 -20.06 13.64 -8.85
C ALA A 261 -19.40 15.02 -9.04
N ASN A 262 -18.14 15.19 -8.62
CA ASN A 262 -17.53 16.52 -8.47
C ASN A 262 -16.35 16.82 -9.39
N VAL A 263 -15.72 15.84 -10.07
CA VAL A 263 -14.48 16.12 -10.83
C VAL A 263 -14.65 17.18 -11.92
N LYS A 264 -15.86 17.31 -12.48
CA LYS A 264 -16.13 18.28 -13.56
C LYS A 264 -16.41 19.69 -13.02
N GLN A 265 -17.02 19.77 -11.84
CA GLN A 265 -17.46 21.00 -11.21
C GLN A 265 -16.33 21.63 -10.39
N ASP A 266 -15.56 20.80 -9.68
CA ASP A 266 -14.49 21.23 -8.78
C ASP A 266 -13.29 20.27 -8.87
N PRO A 267 -12.56 20.29 -10.01
CA PRO A 267 -11.42 19.41 -10.21
C PRO A 267 -10.33 19.62 -9.15
N ASN A 268 -10.10 20.87 -8.72
CA ASN A 268 -9.05 21.18 -7.76
C ASN A 268 -9.33 20.53 -6.40
N ALA A 269 -10.57 20.61 -5.89
CA ALA A 269 -10.94 19.91 -4.65
C ALA A 269 -10.80 18.40 -4.76
N VAL A 270 -11.22 17.80 -5.88
CA VAL A 270 -11.09 16.35 -6.10
C VAL A 270 -9.62 15.92 -6.16
N PHE A 271 -8.78 16.63 -6.91
CA PHE A 271 -7.37 16.28 -7.05
C PHE A 271 -6.53 16.62 -5.81
N ALA A 272 -6.93 17.60 -4.99
CA ALA A 272 -6.33 17.81 -3.67
C ALA A 272 -6.58 16.61 -2.73
N GLY A 273 -7.71 15.94 -2.87
CA GLY A 273 -8.06 14.70 -2.16
C GLY A 273 -7.49 13.42 -2.77
N SER A 274 -6.71 13.47 -3.87
CA SER A 274 -6.34 12.26 -4.61
C SER A 274 -5.45 11.30 -3.81
N VAL A 275 -4.42 11.81 -3.14
CA VAL A 275 -3.51 10.98 -2.32
C VAL A 275 -4.23 10.39 -1.10
N PRO A 276 -5.04 11.16 -0.33
CA PRO A 276 -5.93 10.58 0.66
C PRO A 276 -6.86 9.48 0.11
N TYR A 277 -7.44 9.65 -1.10
CA TYR A 277 -8.26 8.60 -1.73
C TYR A 277 -7.45 7.33 -2.03
N LEU A 278 -6.25 7.48 -2.58
CA LEU A 278 -5.33 6.36 -2.80
C LEU A 278 -5.01 5.62 -1.49
N LYS A 279 -4.75 6.34 -0.39
CA LYS A 279 -4.49 5.75 0.93
C LYS A 279 -5.74 5.08 1.50
N LEU A 280 -6.92 5.68 1.37
CA LEU A 280 -8.20 5.07 1.73
C LEU A 280 -8.42 3.75 1.00
N ALA A 281 -8.26 3.75 -0.33
CA ALA A 281 -8.38 2.54 -1.13
C ALA A 281 -7.38 1.47 -0.69
N GLY A 282 -6.12 1.84 -0.44
CA GLY A 282 -5.09 0.94 0.09
C GLY A 282 -5.47 0.30 1.43
N VAL A 283 -5.91 1.11 2.39
CA VAL A 283 -6.34 0.64 3.72
C VAL A 283 -7.54 -0.29 3.63
N VAL A 284 -8.56 0.08 2.86
CA VAL A 284 -9.80 -0.70 2.74
C VAL A 284 -9.58 -2.01 1.98
N LEU A 285 -8.85 -1.98 0.86
CA LEU A 285 -8.61 -3.16 0.03
C LEU A 285 -7.63 -4.14 0.68
N CYS A 286 -6.65 -3.66 1.44
CA CYS A 286 -5.83 -4.54 2.27
C CYS A 286 -6.65 -5.12 3.44
N GLY A 287 -7.48 -4.30 4.09
CA GLY A 287 -8.40 -4.76 5.14
C GLY A 287 -9.38 -5.84 4.65
N TRP A 288 -9.85 -5.73 3.41
CA TRP A 288 -10.63 -6.76 2.74
C TRP A 288 -9.86 -8.09 2.65
N GLN A 289 -8.59 -8.05 2.23
CA GLN A 289 -7.77 -9.27 2.19
C GLN A 289 -7.51 -9.84 3.59
N MET A 290 -7.34 -8.99 4.61
CA MET A 290 -7.25 -9.46 6.00
C MET A 290 -8.53 -10.15 6.45
N GLY A 291 -9.71 -9.65 6.05
CA GLY A 291 -10.99 -10.32 6.27
C GLY A 291 -11.07 -11.68 5.58
N ARG A 292 -10.68 -11.78 4.31
CA ARG A 292 -10.63 -13.07 3.58
C ARG A 292 -9.65 -14.05 4.24
N ALA A 293 -8.50 -13.56 4.68
CA ALA A 293 -7.51 -14.36 5.39
C ALA A 293 -8.03 -14.86 6.75
N LEU A 294 -8.78 -14.04 7.49
CA LEU A 294 -9.43 -14.45 8.74
C LEU A 294 -10.45 -15.58 8.50
N VAL A 295 -11.31 -15.44 7.48
CA VAL A 295 -12.27 -16.48 7.11
C VAL A 295 -11.56 -17.79 6.76
N ALA A 296 -10.51 -17.72 5.93
CA ALA A 296 -9.70 -18.89 5.59
C ALA A 296 -8.99 -19.49 6.81
N ALA A 297 -8.51 -18.65 7.72
CA ALA A 297 -7.83 -19.09 8.94
C ALA A 297 -8.78 -19.83 9.89
N HIS A 298 -10.02 -19.36 10.05
CA HIS A 298 -11.04 -20.09 10.81
C HIS A 298 -11.35 -21.46 10.21
N ALA A 299 -11.47 -21.55 8.89
CA ALA A 299 -11.76 -22.81 8.20
C ALA A 299 -10.62 -23.83 8.30
N ASN A 300 -9.37 -23.37 8.31
CA ASN A 300 -8.18 -24.23 8.28
C ASN A 300 -7.44 -24.33 9.62
N ARG A 301 -7.98 -23.74 10.70
CA ARG A 301 -7.29 -23.60 11.99
C ARG A 301 -6.69 -24.91 12.51
N ALA A 302 -7.39 -26.03 12.31
CA ALA A 302 -6.95 -27.34 12.81
C ALA A 302 -5.67 -27.86 12.15
N SER A 303 -5.32 -27.43 10.94
CA SER A 303 -4.13 -27.96 10.23
C SER A 303 -2.82 -27.31 10.67
N ASP A 304 -2.87 -26.06 11.13
CA ASP A 304 -1.73 -25.36 11.76
C ASP A 304 -2.26 -24.29 12.73
N PRO A 305 -2.60 -24.67 13.97
CA PRO A 305 -3.19 -23.75 14.94
C PRO A 305 -2.33 -22.52 15.21
N ALA A 306 -1.00 -22.67 15.28
CA ALA A 306 -0.09 -21.58 15.59
C ALA A 306 -0.07 -20.52 14.48
N PHE A 307 -0.02 -20.95 13.22
CA PHE A 307 -0.06 -20.05 12.07
C PHE A 307 -1.41 -19.34 11.95
N PHE A 308 -2.52 -20.09 12.04
CA PHE A 308 -3.85 -19.52 11.83
C PHE A 308 -4.33 -18.64 12.98
N ASP A 309 -3.95 -18.94 14.23
CA ASP A 309 -4.22 -18.05 15.35
C ASP A 309 -3.47 -16.73 15.21
N ALA A 310 -2.22 -16.77 14.72
CA ALA A 310 -1.50 -15.55 14.37
C ALA A 310 -2.18 -14.76 13.23
N LYS A 311 -2.71 -15.43 12.20
CA LYS A 311 -3.46 -14.77 11.12
C LYS A 311 -4.72 -14.09 11.62
N ILE A 312 -5.48 -14.75 12.50
CA ILE A 312 -6.68 -14.19 13.12
C ILE A 312 -6.32 -12.95 13.94
N ALA A 313 -5.29 -13.04 14.79
CA ALA A 313 -4.84 -11.93 15.62
C ALA A 313 -4.33 -10.73 14.81
N ILE A 314 -3.59 -10.97 13.72
CA ILE A 314 -3.08 -9.91 12.85
C ILE A 314 -4.19 -9.26 12.02
N ALA A 315 -5.20 -10.02 11.58
CA ALA A 315 -6.38 -9.46 10.94
C ALA A 315 -7.17 -8.54 11.89
N GLN A 316 -7.34 -8.95 13.15
CA GLN A 316 -7.94 -8.10 14.18
C GLN A 316 -7.12 -6.83 14.44
N CYS A 317 -5.79 -6.96 14.58
CA CYS A 317 -4.88 -5.83 14.73
C CYS A 317 -5.01 -4.84 13.56
N TYR A 318 -5.11 -5.33 12.32
CA TYR A 318 -5.34 -4.49 11.14
C TYR A 318 -6.65 -3.70 11.27
N ALA A 319 -7.74 -4.37 11.65
CA ALA A 319 -9.03 -3.73 11.81
C ALA A 319 -9.01 -2.62 12.86
N GLU A 320 -8.38 -2.86 14.00
CA GLU A 320 -8.41 -1.96 15.16
C GLU A 320 -7.42 -0.80 15.07
N HIS A 321 -6.29 -0.96 14.37
CA HIS A 321 -5.24 0.05 14.30
C HIS A 321 -5.07 0.72 12.93
N VAL A 322 -5.45 0.06 11.84
CA VAL A 322 -5.23 0.56 10.48
C VAL A 322 -6.56 0.92 9.82
N LEU A 323 -7.52 0.00 9.79
CA LEU A 323 -8.78 0.18 9.05
C LEU A 323 -9.65 1.32 9.60
N VAL A 324 -9.52 1.61 10.90
CA VAL A 324 -10.15 2.78 11.55
C VAL A 324 -9.80 4.12 10.89
N GLN A 325 -8.66 4.22 10.20
CA GLN A 325 -8.23 5.44 9.50
C GLN A 325 -9.10 5.77 8.28
N ALA A 326 -9.86 4.80 7.76
CA ALA A 326 -10.69 4.98 6.57
C ALA A 326 -11.66 6.18 6.69
N GLY A 327 -12.30 6.35 7.85
CA GLY A 327 -13.21 7.48 8.08
C GLY A 327 -12.49 8.83 8.12
N ALA A 328 -11.25 8.88 8.59
CA ALA A 328 -10.45 10.11 8.60
C ALA A 328 -10.03 10.51 7.17
N PHE A 329 -9.67 9.55 6.33
CA PHE A 329 -9.40 9.82 4.91
C PHE A 329 -10.66 10.26 4.17
N GLU A 330 -11.80 9.59 4.37
CA GLU A 330 -13.08 10.03 3.79
C GLU A 330 -13.36 11.49 4.14
N ALA A 331 -13.31 11.83 5.43
CA ALA A 331 -13.60 13.18 5.91
C ALA A 331 -12.69 14.24 5.29
N SER A 332 -11.39 13.96 5.12
CA SER A 332 -10.45 14.93 4.51
C SER A 332 -10.70 15.11 3.01
N ILE A 333 -11.16 14.07 2.31
CA ILE A 333 -11.46 14.13 0.87
C ILE A 333 -12.74 14.91 0.62
N VAL A 334 -13.84 14.50 1.26
CA VAL A 334 -15.18 15.08 1.02
C VAL A 334 -15.35 16.46 1.65
N GLY A 335 -14.49 16.80 2.62
CA GLY A 335 -14.47 18.11 3.27
C GLY A 335 -13.79 19.21 2.44
N THR A 336 -12.98 18.84 1.44
CA THR A 336 -12.29 19.83 0.59
C THR A 336 -13.27 20.43 -0.42
N LYS A 337 -13.34 21.77 -0.50
CA LYS A 337 -14.29 22.50 -1.37
C LYS A 337 -13.66 23.75 -1.95
N GLY A 338 -13.81 23.95 -3.25
CA GLY A 338 -13.51 25.18 -3.98
C GLY A 338 -12.20 25.83 -3.56
N ASN A 339 -12.29 27.12 -3.21
CA ASN A 339 -11.17 27.93 -2.72
C ASN A 339 -11.13 28.00 -1.18
N GLU A 340 -11.52 26.93 -0.48
CA GLU A 340 -11.44 26.84 0.99
C GLU A 340 -10.19 26.06 1.45
N GLY A 341 -9.81 26.22 2.72
CA GLY A 341 -8.73 25.46 3.34
C GLY A 341 -7.40 25.60 2.61
N VAL A 342 -6.76 24.48 2.26
CA VAL A 342 -5.46 24.47 1.56
C VAL A 342 -5.53 25.11 0.16
N LEU A 343 -6.70 25.07 -0.49
CA LEU A 343 -6.90 25.67 -1.81
C LEU A 343 -7.14 27.19 -1.75
N ALA A 344 -7.35 27.74 -0.55
CA ALA A 344 -7.46 29.18 -0.32
C ALA A 344 -6.09 29.87 -0.24
N LEU A 345 -5.03 29.11 0.02
CA LEU A 345 -3.69 29.64 0.25
C LEU A 345 -3.10 30.18 -1.05
N THR A 346 -2.62 31.43 -1.01
CA THR A 346 -1.86 32.03 -2.11
C THR A 346 -0.40 31.56 -2.07
N GLU A 347 0.34 31.72 -3.16
CA GLU A 347 1.76 31.37 -3.24
C GLU A 347 2.59 32.02 -2.12
N ASP A 348 2.41 33.32 -1.87
CA ASP A 348 3.13 34.08 -0.82
C ASP A 348 2.80 33.65 0.62
N GLN A 349 1.81 32.78 0.82
CA GLN A 349 1.39 32.31 2.14
C GLN A 349 2.07 30.99 2.55
N PHE A 350 2.90 30.42 1.69
CA PHE A 350 3.74 29.25 1.97
C PHE A 350 5.19 29.65 2.23
#